data_AF-A0A8T9BZJ0-F1
#
_entry.id   AF-A0A8T9BZJ0-F1
#
_cell.length_a   1.000
_cell.length_b   1.000
_cell.length_c   1.000
_cell.angle_alpha   90.00
_cell.angle_beta   90.00
_cell.angle_gamma   90.00
#
_symmetry.space_group_name_H-M   'P 1'
#
loop_
_entity.id
_entity.type
_entity.pdbx_description
1 polymer ?
#
loop_
_entity_poly.entity_id
_entity_poly.type
_entity_poly.pdbx_seq_one_letter_code
_entity_poly.pdbx_strand_id
1 'polypeptide(L)'
;MGVIRKKTATRGGEGGVKYVCEICSADITNTVRIRCAHSACNEYDLCVECFKNGESNASHDPPNHPFNVIEQNSVPIYDKDWGADEELLLLEGCEIYGLGSWADVADHIGGYRDKDEVAEHYINIYVKSDKFPLPTRASPQDIELLNQVPREQFQALKKRRIEDRKEKQKNAAPVQSKKKPTASVPACHEVQGYMPGRLEFETEYANEAEEAVQLMQFDPGDGVNPRTGELEPEMELKMTVMDVYNSRLTQRAERKKVIFEHNLLEYRKNAALDKKRTKEERDILNKAKPFARMMNKDDFERFCDGLIREHNLRQAISQLQEWRNMKIETLKGGEKYEQDKAQRAQNKVPMGSLDRERFASSQRSKQVPIIETPSGAAALVAPELPLRLTPNT
;
A
#
# COMPACT_ATOMS: atom_id res chain seq x y z
N MET A 1 12.44 5.02 34.59
CA MET A 1 12.12 4.42 33.28
C MET A 1 10.91 3.52 33.46
N GLY A 2 9.71 4.04 33.16
CA GLY A 2 8.47 3.26 33.23
C GLY A 2 8.38 2.35 32.01
N VAL A 3 8.24 1.05 32.25
CA VAL A 3 8.10 0.05 31.19
C VAL A 3 6.74 0.25 30.53
N ILE A 4 6.72 0.81 29.32
CA ILE A 4 5.52 0.87 28.47
C ILE A 4 5.21 -0.58 28.06
N ARG A 5 4.26 -1.21 28.75
CA ARG A 5 3.72 -2.51 28.35
C ARG A 5 2.97 -2.31 27.03
N LYS A 6 3.29 -3.12 26.02
CA LYS A 6 2.45 -3.30 24.82
C LYS A 6 1.06 -3.76 25.27
N LYS A 7 0.09 -2.83 25.35
CA LYS A 7 -1.33 -3.16 25.46
C LYS A 7 -1.75 -3.81 24.14
N THR A 8 -1.84 -5.13 24.11
CA THR A 8 -2.41 -5.85 22.97
C THR A 8 -3.93 -5.64 23.00
N ALA A 9 -4.42 -4.66 22.25
CA ALA A 9 -5.85 -4.47 22.05
C ALA A 9 -6.42 -5.72 21.37
N THR A 10 -7.25 -6.47 22.09
CA THR A 10 -8.03 -7.55 21.49
C THR A 10 -9.17 -6.92 20.69
N ARG A 11 -9.30 -7.29 19.41
CA ARG A 11 -10.40 -6.87 18.53
C ARG A 11 -11.71 -7.51 19.00
N GLY A 12 -12.35 -6.92 20.01
CA GLY A 12 -13.73 -7.18 20.40
C GLY A 12 -14.52 -5.88 20.28
N GLY A 13 -15.81 -5.94 19.96
CA GLY A 13 -16.70 -4.77 19.80
C GLY A 13 -17.01 -3.99 21.09
N GLU A 14 -16.11 -4.03 22.07
CA GLU A 14 -16.18 -3.32 23.34
C GLU A 14 -14.89 -2.49 23.44
N GLY A 15 -15.05 -1.17 23.39
CA GLY A 15 -13.96 -0.21 23.33
C GLY A 15 -13.20 -0.08 24.64
N GLY A 16 -11.96 0.43 24.56
CA GLY A 16 -11.12 0.70 25.72
C GLY A 16 -10.46 -0.52 26.38
N VAL A 17 -9.86 -0.26 27.55
CA VAL A 17 -9.23 -1.30 28.41
C VAL A 17 -10.31 -2.06 29.16
N LYS A 18 -10.28 -3.40 29.08
CA LYS A 18 -11.22 -4.25 29.83
C LYS A 18 -10.86 -4.29 31.30
N TYR A 19 -11.87 -4.15 32.16
CA TYR A 19 -11.76 -4.29 33.61
C TYR A 19 -12.57 -5.49 34.07
N VAL A 20 -11.96 -6.32 34.91
CA VAL A 20 -12.57 -7.54 35.44
C VAL A 20 -12.55 -7.45 36.96
N CYS A 21 -13.63 -7.89 37.62
CA CYS A 21 -13.65 -7.96 39.06
C CYS A 21 -12.72 -9.07 39.56
N GLU A 22 -11.80 -8.72 40.46
CA GLU A 22 -10.81 -9.65 41.01
C GLU A 22 -11.40 -10.79 41.86
N ILE A 23 -12.68 -10.70 42.24
CA ILE A 23 -13.37 -11.72 43.05
C ILE A 23 -14.24 -12.63 42.18
N CYS A 24 -15.27 -12.08 41.53
CA CYS A 24 -16.24 -12.85 40.77
C CYS A 24 -15.87 -13.03 39.29
N SER A 25 -14.76 -12.43 38.83
CA SER A 25 -14.34 -12.44 37.41
C SER A 25 -15.38 -11.84 36.44
N ALA A 26 -16.36 -11.09 36.95
CA ALA A 26 -17.34 -10.41 36.10
C ALA A 26 -16.69 -9.25 35.34
N ASP A 27 -17.14 -9.00 34.11
CA ASP A 27 -16.74 -7.83 33.33
C ASP A 27 -17.38 -6.57 33.94
N ILE A 28 -16.53 -5.67 34.43
CA ILE A 28 -16.90 -4.41 35.07
C ILE A 28 -16.43 -3.19 34.26
N THR A 29 -16.11 -3.38 32.98
CA THR A 29 -15.60 -2.33 32.09
C THR A 29 -16.59 -1.18 31.96
N ASN A 30 -17.87 -1.53 31.81
CA ASN A 30 -18.98 -0.59 31.56
C ASN A 30 -19.90 -0.43 32.78
N THR A 31 -19.35 -0.53 33.98
CA THR A 31 -20.10 -0.30 35.23
C THR A 31 -19.28 0.56 36.18
N VAL A 32 -19.94 1.14 37.19
CA VAL A 32 -19.22 1.75 38.31
C VAL A 32 -18.35 0.67 38.97
N ARG A 33 -17.07 0.95 39.16
CA ARG A 33 -16.11 0.02 39.79
C ARG A 33 -15.42 0.67 40.97
N ILE A 34 -14.98 -0.16 41.90
CA ILE A 34 -14.32 0.29 43.12
C ILE A 34 -12.87 -0.14 43.05
N ARG A 35 -11.97 0.85 43.01
CA ARG A 35 -10.53 0.63 42.92
C ARG A 35 -9.90 0.79 44.29
N CYS A 36 -9.18 -0.22 44.75
CA CYS A 36 -8.36 -0.10 45.95
C CYS A 36 -7.25 0.96 45.74
N ALA A 37 -7.10 1.88 46.67
CA ALA A 37 -6.07 2.92 46.67
C ALA A 37 -4.88 2.60 47.60
N HIS A 38 -4.92 1.45 48.28
CA HIS A 38 -3.86 1.02 49.18
C HIS A 38 -2.64 0.50 48.40
N SER A 39 -1.43 0.84 48.85
CA SER A 39 -0.17 0.45 48.19
C SER A 39 0.08 -1.06 48.15
N ALA A 40 -0.54 -1.81 49.07
CA ALA A 40 -0.48 -3.28 49.08
C ALA A 40 -1.33 -3.95 47.99
N CYS A 41 -2.20 -3.19 47.31
CA CYS A 41 -3.05 -3.65 46.22
C CYS A 41 -2.63 -2.97 44.92
N ASN A 42 -2.07 -3.73 43.99
CA ASN A 42 -1.75 -3.22 42.67
C ASN A 42 -2.88 -3.55 41.68
N GLU A 43 -3.44 -2.53 41.03
CA GLU A 43 -4.48 -2.68 40.00
C GLU A 43 -5.69 -3.53 40.44
N TYR A 44 -6.14 -3.37 41.69
CA TYR A 44 -7.21 -4.18 42.27
C TYR A 44 -8.58 -3.51 42.11
N ASP A 45 -9.41 -4.03 41.21
CA ASP A 45 -10.74 -3.51 40.89
C ASP A 45 -11.86 -4.50 41.31
N LEU A 46 -12.88 -3.97 41.99
CA LEU A 46 -14.03 -4.71 42.50
C LEU A 46 -15.33 -4.23 41.86
N CYS A 47 -16.28 -5.16 41.67
CA CYS A 47 -17.67 -4.80 41.41
C CYS A 47 -18.32 -4.30 42.70
N VAL A 48 -19.41 -3.54 42.56
CA VAL A 48 -20.14 -2.96 43.71
C VAL A 48 -20.67 -4.05 44.65
N GLU A 49 -21.07 -5.21 44.12
CA GLU A 49 -21.62 -6.32 44.91
C GLU A 49 -20.56 -6.99 45.79
N CYS A 50 -19.41 -7.37 45.22
CA CYS A 50 -18.30 -7.97 45.98
C CYS A 50 -17.74 -7.00 47.03
N PHE A 51 -17.64 -5.71 46.69
CA PHE A 51 -17.23 -4.70 47.66
C PHE A 51 -18.23 -4.56 48.81
N LYS A 52 -19.54 -4.51 48.50
CA LYS A 52 -20.60 -4.43 49.51
C LYS A 52 -20.59 -5.63 50.45
N ASN A 53 -20.28 -6.82 49.94
CA ASN A 53 -20.19 -8.04 50.74
C ASN A 53 -18.90 -8.14 51.56
N GLY A 54 -17.94 -7.22 51.36
CA GLY A 54 -16.64 -7.28 52.01
C GLY A 54 -15.81 -8.49 51.56
N GLU A 55 -16.03 -8.97 50.34
CA GLU A 55 -15.27 -10.08 49.79
C GLU A 55 -13.86 -9.60 49.40
N SER A 56 -12.83 -10.34 49.82
CA SER A 56 -11.46 -10.05 49.46
C SER A 56 -10.67 -11.31 49.12
N ASN A 57 -9.62 -11.12 48.34
CA ASN A 57 -8.59 -12.13 48.11
C ASN A 57 -7.20 -11.46 48.13
N ALA A 58 -6.17 -12.29 48.14
CA ALA A 58 -4.77 -11.86 48.20
C ALA A 58 -4.48 -10.93 49.40
N SER A 59 -3.81 -9.81 49.16
CA SER A 59 -3.40 -8.82 50.16
C SER A 59 -4.46 -7.74 50.42
N HIS A 60 -5.67 -7.87 49.84
CA HIS A 60 -6.71 -6.86 49.99
C HIS A 60 -7.45 -7.00 51.33
N ASP A 61 -7.52 -5.91 52.09
CA ASP A 61 -8.22 -5.84 53.37
C ASP A 61 -9.40 -4.83 53.31
N PRO A 62 -10.65 -5.31 53.16
CA PRO A 62 -11.83 -4.46 52.95
C PRO A 62 -12.05 -3.36 54.00
N PRO A 63 -11.84 -3.59 55.32
CA PRO A 63 -12.13 -2.59 56.34
C PRO A 63 -11.10 -1.45 56.39
N ASN A 64 -9.83 -1.72 56.05
CA ASN A 64 -8.72 -0.80 56.29
C ASN A 64 -8.15 -0.17 55.02
N HIS A 65 -8.46 -0.73 53.85
CA HIS A 65 -7.94 -0.20 52.60
C HIS A 65 -8.77 0.98 52.09
N PRO A 66 -8.15 2.15 51.80
CA PRO A 66 -8.83 3.24 51.12
C PRO A 66 -9.22 2.81 49.70
N PHE A 67 -10.30 3.37 49.16
CA PHE A 67 -10.80 3.06 47.83
C PHE A 67 -11.26 4.32 47.09
N ASN A 68 -11.25 4.23 45.76
CA ASN A 68 -11.78 5.23 44.85
C ASN A 68 -12.98 4.64 44.08
N VAL A 69 -14.07 5.39 44.01
CA VAL A 69 -15.20 5.06 43.16
C VAL A 69 -14.91 5.59 41.76
N ILE A 70 -14.80 4.68 40.79
CA ILE A 70 -14.56 5.02 39.40
C ILE A 70 -15.89 4.92 38.65
N GLU A 71 -16.40 6.08 38.25
CA GLU A 71 -17.58 6.18 37.42
C GLU A 71 -17.23 6.13 35.93
N GLN A 72 -18.23 5.85 35.10
CA GLN A 72 -18.07 5.84 33.64
C GLN A 72 -17.93 7.25 33.05
N ASN A 73 -18.17 8.33 33.79
CA ASN A 73 -18.11 9.70 33.29
C ASN A 73 -18.86 9.93 31.96
N SER A 74 -19.98 9.23 31.74
CA SER A 74 -20.84 9.43 30.56
C SER A 74 -21.65 10.72 30.69
N VAL A 75 -20.97 11.85 30.58
CA VAL A 75 -21.52 13.21 30.65
C VAL A 75 -20.92 14.08 29.54
N PRO A 76 -21.67 15.03 28.96
CA PRO A 76 -21.16 15.87 27.88
C PRO A 76 -20.23 16.96 28.42
N ILE A 77 -19.03 17.10 27.82
CA ILE A 77 -18.02 18.09 28.24
C ILE A 77 -17.62 19.08 27.14
N TYR A 78 -17.55 18.66 25.88
CA TYR A 78 -17.18 19.54 24.76
C TYR A 78 -18.31 19.65 23.74
N ASP A 79 -18.94 18.52 23.43
CA ASP A 79 -20.12 18.44 22.60
C ASP A 79 -21.28 17.77 23.35
N LYS A 80 -22.51 18.11 22.97
CA LYS A 80 -23.75 17.63 23.59
C LYS A 80 -24.04 16.15 23.34
N ASP A 81 -23.51 15.60 22.24
CA ASP A 81 -23.75 14.23 21.82
C ASP A 81 -22.59 13.29 22.23
N TRP A 82 -21.46 13.84 22.70
CA TRP A 82 -20.25 13.11 23.09
C TRP A 82 -20.00 13.13 24.59
N GLY A 83 -19.75 11.94 25.15
CA GLY A 83 -19.47 11.78 26.58
C GLY A 83 -17.99 11.96 26.89
N ALA A 84 -17.64 12.37 28.11
CA ALA A 84 -16.26 12.50 28.55
C ALA A 84 -15.48 11.16 28.47
N ASP A 85 -16.18 10.03 28.61
CA ASP A 85 -15.64 8.71 28.32
C ASP A 85 -15.25 8.51 26.85
N GLU A 86 -16.12 8.91 25.93
CA GLU A 86 -15.86 8.84 24.49
C GLU A 86 -14.74 9.79 24.06
N GLU A 87 -14.66 10.98 24.66
CA GLU A 87 -13.59 11.95 24.41
C GLU A 87 -12.22 11.42 24.86
N LEU A 88 -12.15 10.80 26.04
CA LEU A 88 -10.92 10.20 26.53
C LEU A 88 -10.47 9.04 25.64
N LEU A 89 -11.39 8.15 25.26
CA LEU A 89 -11.09 7.03 24.38
C LEU A 89 -10.72 7.48 22.96
N LEU A 90 -11.27 8.58 22.47
CA LEU A 90 -10.87 9.18 21.20
C LEU A 90 -9.39 9.57 21.24
N LEU A 91 -8.96 10.27 22.28
CA LEU A 91 -7.57 10.73 22.41
C LEU A 91 -6.61 9.56 22.66
N GLU A 92 -6.97 8.60 23.53
CA GLU A 92 -6.19 7.37 23.74
C GLU A 92 -6.07 6.57 22.42
N GLY A 93 -7.15 6.48 21.64
CA GLY A 93 -7.14 5.85 20.32
C GLY A 93 -6.20 6.55 19.35
N CYS A 94 -6.21 7.89 19.29
CA CYS A 94 -5.30 8.66 18.46
C CYS A 94 -3.82 8.45 18.86
N GLU A 95 -3.53 8.30 20.16
CA GLU A 95 -2.18 8.01 20.66
C GLU A 95 -1.73 6.59 20.30
N ILE A 96 -2.60 5.59 20.43
CA ILE A 96 -2.26 4.18 20.22
C ILE A 96 -2.19 3.81 18.74
N TYR A 97 -3.19 4.21 17.94
CA TYR A 97 -3.32 3.81 16.54
C TYR A 97 -2.75 4.84 15.55
N GLY A 98 -2.42 6.03 16.04
CA GLY A 98 -1.98 7.14 15.21
C GLY A 98 -3.14 7.98 14.69
N LEU A 99 -2.92 9.30 14.69
CA LEU A 99 -3.90 10.27 14.21
C LEU A 99 -4.20 10.04 12.71
N GLY A 100 -5.48 9.93 12.38
CA GLY A 100 -5.94 9.65 11.01
C GLY A 100 -6.40 8.21 10.77
N SER A 101 -6.08 7.25 11.65
CA SER A 101 -6.66 5.89 11.57
C SER A 101 -8.08 5.84 12.14
N TRP A 102 -8.99 6.65 11.59
CA TRP A 102 -10.32 6.88 12.17
C TRP A 102 -11.19 5.63 12.29
N ALA A 103 -10.96 4.62 11.46
CA ALA A 103 -11.65 3.33 11.59
C ALA A 103 -11.23 2.59 12.88
N ASP A 104 -9.92 2.47 13.13
CA ASP A 104 -9.41 1.80 14.33
C ASP A 104 -9.72 2.61 15.59
N VAL A 105 -9.68 3.95 15.50
CA VAL A 105 -10.07 4.85 16.60
C VAL A 105 -11.56 4.72 16.92
N ALA A 106 -12.44 4.65 15.91
CA ALA A 106 -13.87 4.44 16.12
C ALA A 106 -14.17 3.09 16.78
N ASP A 107 -13.47 2.03 16.38
CA ASP A 107 -13.55 0.72 17.02
C ASP A 107 -13.07 0.79 18.48
N HIS A 108 -12.01 1.54 18.76
CA HIS A 108 -11.47 1.71 20.11
C HIS A 108 -12.39 2.48 21.07
N ILE A 109 -13.15 3.47 20.57
CA ILE A 109 -14.18 4.17 21.37
C ILE A 109 -15.33 3.22 21.75
N GLY A 110 -15.54 2.17 20.96
CA GLY A 110 -16.52 1.10 21.23
C GLY A 110 -17.29 0.60 20.03
N GLY A 111 -16.89 0.96 18.80
CA GLY A 111 -17.55 0.49 17.58
C GLY A 111 -18.97 1.04 17.37
N TYR A 112 -19.41 1.97 18.24
CA TYR A 112 -20.72 2.61 18.16
C TYR A 112 -20.69 4.03 17.58
N ARG A 113 -19.51 4.49 17.12
CA ARG A 113 -19.29 5.74 16.37
C ARG A 113 -18.80 5.43 14.96
N ASP A 114 -19.16 6.26 13.98
CA ASP A 114 -18.69 6.05 12.61
C ASP A 114 -17.31 6.65 12.41
N LYS A 115 -16.47 6.06 11.56
CA LYS A 115 -15.13 6.61 11.30
C LYS A 115 -15.19 8.06 10.81
N ASP A 116 -16.17 8.41 9.99
CA ASP A 116 -16.26 9.74 9.38
C ASP A 116 -16.79 10.75 10.43
N GLU A 117 -17.72 10.29 11.29
CA GLU A 117 -18.21 11.03 12.47
C GLU A 117 -17.08 11.32 13.48
N VAL A 118 -16.24 10.33 13.78
CA VAL A 118 -15.09 10.48 14.70
C VAL A 118 -14.08 11.48 14.14
N ALA A 119 -13.78 11.40 12.84
CA ALA A 119 -12.87 12.31 12.17
C ALA A 119 -13.38 13.77 12.20
N GLU A 120 -14.65 13.96 11.85
CA GLU A 120 -15.28 15.28 11.84
C GLU A 120 -15.33 15.89 13.24
N HIS A 121 -15.68 15.10 14.25
CA HIS A 121 -15.69 15.54 15.64
C HIS A 121 -14.31 16.02 16.10
N TYR A 122 -13.26 15.22 15.85
CA TYR A 122 -11.89 15.60 16.22
C TYR A 122 -11.47 16.93 15.57
N ILE A 123 -11.74 17.07 14.27
CA ILE A 123 -11.38 18.28 13.52
C ILE A 123 -12.14 19.49 14.06
N ASN A 124 -13.44 19.38 14.32
CA ASN A 124 -14.25 20.53 14.72
C ASN A 124 -14.01 20.93 16.18
N ILE A 125 -13.85 19.98 17.10
CA ILE A 125 -13.71 20.25 18.53
C ILE A 125 -12.28 20.57 18.95
N TYR A 126 -11.28 19.87 18.38
CA TYR A 126 -9.88 20.02 18.79
C TYR A 126 -9.09 20.90 17.83
N VAL A 127 -9.16 20.64 16.51
CA VAL A 127 -8.32 21.34 15.52
C VAL A 127 -8.82 22.74 15.20
N LYS A 128 -10.13 22.91 14.98
CA LYS A 128 -10.77 24.20 14.67
C LYS A 128 -11.19 24.98 15.93
N SER A 129 -10.68 24.59 17.10
CA SER A 129 -10.94 25.30 18.35
C SER A 129 -10.30 26.68 18.34
N ASP A 130 -11.02 27.68 18.85
CA ASP A 130 -10.49 29.03 19.05
C ASP A 130 -9.30 29.06 20.04
N LYS A 131 -9.18 28.03 20.89
CA LYS A 131 -8.14 27.88 21.91
C LYS A 131 -7.14 26.75 21.59
N PHE A 132 -6.94 26.45 20.31
CA PHE A 132 -5.95 25.45 19.87
C PHE A 132 -4.61 25.61 20.62
N PRO A 133 -4.06 24.54 21.24
CA PRO A 133 -4.34 23.12 21.01
C PRO A 133 -5.46 22.50 21.86
N LEU A 134 -6.16 23.28 22.70
CA LEU A 134 -7.22 22.77 23.57
C LEU A 134 -8.62 23.10 23.01
N PRO A 135 -9.65 22.28 23.31
CA PRO A 135 -11.03 22.63 23.01
C PRO A 135 -11.48 23.94 23.67
N THR A 136 -12.45 24.65 23.07
CA THR A 136 -12.94 25.94 23.57
C THR A 136 -13.40 25.87 25.03
N ARG A 137 -14.01 24.74 25.42
CA ARG A 137 -14.56 24.42 26.76
C ARG A 137 -13.61 23.59 27.65
N ALA A 138 -12.30 23.63 27.41
CA ALA A 138 -11.32 22.85 28.18
C ALA A 138 -11.10 23.31 29.64
N SER A 139 -11.76 24.37 30.09
CA SER A 139 -11.61 24.89 31.46
C SER A 139 -12.34 23.98 32.44
N PRO A 140 -11.70 23.54 33.55
CA PRO A 140 -12.37 22.74 34.58
C PRO A 140 -13.56 23.43 35.27
N GLN A 141 -13.65 24.76 35.14
CA GLN A 141 -14.75 25.56 35.69
C GLN A 141 -15.96 25.63 34.76
N ASP A 142 -15.82 25.22 33.50
CA ASP A 142 -16.90 25.21 32.52
C ASP A 142 -17.79 23.99 32.72
N ILE A 143 -18.93 24.22 33.38
CA ILE A 143 -19.95 23.20 33.67
C ILE A 143 -21.26 23.49 32.92
N GLU A 144 -21.24 24.36 31.92
CA GLU A 144 -22.46 24.81 31.23
C GLU A 144 -23.19 23.66 30.55
N LEU A 145 -22.46 22.81 29.80
CA LEU A 145 -23.01 21.63 29.13
C LEU A 145 -23.57 20.60 30.12
N LEU A 146 -22.86 20.40 31.24
CA LEU A 146 -23.27 19.47 32.28
C LEU A 146 -24.58 19.90 32.95
N ASN A 147 -24.79 21.21 33.09
CA ASN A 147 -26.03 21.77 33.64
C ASN A 147 -27.18 21.77 32.61
N GLN A 148 -26.88 21.93 31.32
CA GLN A 148 -27.88 21.97 30.25
C GLN A 148 -28.47 20.58 29.97
N VAL A 149 -27.64 19.53 30.02
CA VAL A 149 -28.07 18.16 29.74
C VAL A 149 -27.90 17.33 31.00
N PRO A 150 -28.99 17.06 31.74
CA PRO A 150 -28.97 16.17 32.89
C PRO A 150 -28.35 14.82 32.54
N ARG A 151 -27.53 14.28 33.45
CA ARG A 151 -26.82 13.01 33.28
C ARG A 151 -27.74 11.87 32.83
N GLU A 152 -28.92 11.76 33.43
CA GLU A 152 -29.90 10.72 33.09
C GLU A 152 -30.39 10.83 31.65
N GLN A 153 -30.63 12.06 31.18
CA GLN A 153 -31.04 12.32 29.80
C GLN A 153 -29.93 11.94 28.82
N PHE A 154 -28.69 12.34 29.11
CA PHE A 154 -27.55 11.99 28.27
C PHE A 154 -27.34 10.47 28.19
N GLN A 155 -27.41 9.77 29.33
CA GLN A 155 -27.28 8.32 29.37
C GLN A 155 -28.40 7.62 28.59
N ALA A 156 -29.63 8.10 28.68
CA ALA A 156 -30.75 7.57 27.90
C ALA A 156 -30.55 7.77 26.39
N LEU A 157 -30.06 8.95 25.96
CA LEU A 157 -29.75 9.23 24.55
C LEU A 157 -28.59 8.37 24.04
N LYS A 158 -27.51 8.24 24.83
CA LYS A 158 -26.38 7.35 24.51
C LYS A 158 -26.84 5.89 24.35
N LYS A 159 -27.69 5.41 25.25
CA LYS A 159 -28.26 4.05 25.17
C LYS A 159 -29.08 3.85 23.90
N ARG A 160 -29.98 4.78 23.57
CA ARG A 160 -30.77 4.73 22.32
C ARG A 160 -29.88 4.72 21.09
N ARG A 161 -28.86 5.58 21.04
CA ARG A 161 -27.87 5.63 19.94
C ARG A 161 -27.17 4.28 19.73
N ILE A 162 -26.76 3.61 20.82
CA ILE A 162 -26.13 2.29 20.76
C ILE A 162 -27.13 1.23 20.26
N GLU A 163 -28.37 1.26 20.75
CA GLU A 163 -29.44 0.33 20.34
C GLU A 163 -29.78 0.48 18.86
N ASP A 164 -30.05 1.71 18.39
CA ASP A 164 -30.34 2.02 16.98
C ASP A 164 -29.21 1.52 16.06
N ARG A 165 -27.96 1.66 16.50
CA ARG A 165 -26.79 1.22 15.71
C ARG A 165 -26.63 -0.29 15.73
N LYS A 166 -26.88 -0.95 16.87
CA LYS A 166 -26.94 -2.43 16.94
C LYS A 166 -28.04 -2.96 16.03
N GLU A 167 -29.20 -2.32 15.97
CA GLU A 167 -30.28 -2.69 15.06
C GLU A 167 -29.89 -2.49 13.59
N LYS A 168 -29.29 -1.34 13.25
CA LYS A 168 -28.76 -1.10 11.89
C LYS A 168 -27.69 -2.12 11.50
N GLN A 169 -26.81 -2.53 12.42
CA GLN A 169 -25.81 -3.56 12.16
C GLN A 169 -26.43 -4.95 11.98
N LYS A 170 -27.47 -5.30 12.76
CA LYS A 170 -28.21 -6.57 12.59
C LYS A 170 -28.99 -6.61 11.28
N ASN A 171 -29.56 -5.48 10.86
CA ASN A 171 -30.36 -5.37 9.64
C ASN A 171 -29.52 -5.11 8.39
N ALA A 172 -28.23 -4.80 8.54
CA ALA A 172 -27.31 -4.66 7.42
C ALA A 172 -27.14 -6.01 6.73
N ALA A 173 -27.30 -6.04 5.41
CA ALA A 173 -26.98 -7.22 4.62
C ALA A 173 -25.53 -7.65 4.92
N PRO A 174 -25.25 -8.96 5.03
CA PRO A 174 -23.90 -9.44 5.29
C PRO A 174 -22.99 -8.85 4.22
N VAL A 175 -22.10 -7.95 4.66
CA VAL A 175 -21.05 -7.38 3.82
C VAL A 175 -20.34 -8.60 3.23
N GLN A 176 -20.42 -8.77 1.90
CA GLN A 176 -19.64 -9.79 1.20
C GLN A 176 -18.25 -9.71 1.78
N SER A 177 -17.78 -10.80 2.41
CA SER A 177 -16.52 -10.83 3.13
C SER A 177 -15.51 -10.12 2.24
N LYS A 178 -15.10 -8.91 2.61
CA LYS A 178 -13.98 -8.25 1.94
C LYS A 178 -12.92 -9.32 2.00
N LYS A 179 -12.55 -9.88 0.83
CA LYS A 179 -11.49 -10.89 0.73
C LYS A 179 -10.44 -10.39 1.70
N LYS A 180 -10.17 -11.18 2.77
CA LYS A 180 -9.30 -10.77 3.89
C LYS A 180 -8.27 -9.85 3.27
N PRO A 181 -8.13 -8.58 3.68
CA PRO A 181 -7.11 -7.72 3.09
C PRO A 181 -5.88 -8.60 3.07
N THR A 182 -5.46 -8.96 1.85
CA THR A 182 -4.36 -9.88 1.65
C THR A 182 -3.33 -9.32 2.59
N ALA A 183 -2.97 -10.11 3.60
CA ALA A 183 -2.09 -9.68 4.67
C ALA A 183 -1.00 -8.85 4.02
N SER A 184 -0.53 -7.79 4.67
CA SER A 184 0.59 -6.96 4.23
C SER A 184 1.83 -7.84 4.02
N VAL A 185 1.80 -8.63 2.96
CA VAL A 185 2.89 -9.33 2.34
C VAL A 185 3.40 -8.24 1.42
N PRO A 186 4.57 -7.65 1.71
CA PRO A 186 5.11 -6.48 1.00
C PRO A 186 5.27 -6.63 -0.52
N ALA A 187 4.85 -7.75 -1.12
CA ALA A 187 5.10 -8.12 -2.51
C ALA A 187 3.85 -8.68 -3.23
N CYS A 188 2.63 -8.20 -2.93
CA CYS A 188 1.44 -8.53 -3.74
C CYS A 188 1.27 -7.59 -4.96
N HIS A 189 2.37 -7.09 -5.52
CA HIS A 189 2.39 -6.41 -6.80
C HIS A 189 2.95 -7.35 -7.87
N GLU A 190 2.70 -7.10 -9.16
CA GLU A 190 3.28 -7.89 -10.26
C GLU A 190 4.82 -7.87 -10.28
N VAL A 191 5.41 -6.91 -9.57
CA VAL A 191 6.85 -6.72 -9.42
C VAL A 191 7.23 -7.03 -7.97
N GLN A 192 8.11 -8.02 -7.80
CA GLN A 192 8.59 -8.46 -6.49
C GLN A 192 9.32 -7.32 -5.77
N GLY A 193 9.02 -7.14 -4.49
CA GLY A 193 9.65 -6.12 -3.63
C GLY A 193 9.19 -4.68 -3.91
N TYR A 194 8.26 -4.44 -4.83
CA TYR A 194 7.70 -3.10 -5.04
C TYR A 194 6.49 -2.86 -4.14
N MET A 195 6.46 -1.71 -3.46
CA MET A 195 5.42 -1.32 -2.51
C MET A 195 4.58 -0.15 -3.06
N PRO A 196 3.39 -0.41 -3.64
CA PRO A 196 2.63 0.60 -4.39
C PRO A 196 2.20 1.82 -3.55
N GLY A 197 1.86 1.61 -2.28
CA GLY A 197 1.42 2.71 -1.41
C GLY A 197 2.52 3.71 -1.04
N ARG A 198 3.79 3.32 -1.16
CA ARG A 198 4.95 4.18 -0.86
C ARG A 198 5.74 4.60 -2.11
N LEU A 199 5.45 4.00 -3.27
CA LEU A 199 6.24 4.20 -4.50
C LEU A 199 7.73 3.84 -4.32
N GLU A 200 8.00 2.81 -3.52
CA GLU A 200 9.35 2.39 -3.12
C GLU A 200 9.60 0.92 -3.40
N PHE A 201 10.87 0.57 -3.51
CA PHE A 201 11.32 -0.82 -3.56
C PHE A 201 11.84 -1.24 -2.18
N GLU A 202 11.68 -2.51 -1.86
CA GLU A 202 12.22 -3.12 -0.64
C GLU A 202 13.76 -3.11 -0.63
N THR A 203 14.37 -3.27 -1.81
CA THR A 203 15.80 -3.08 -2.01
C THR A 203 16.02 -2.01 -3.07
N GLU A 204 16.58 -0.89 -2.65
CA GLU A 204 16.77 0.27 -3.52
C GLU A 204 18.06 0.17 -4.36
N TYR A 205 18.18 1.01 -5.37
CA TYR A 205 19.44 1.13 -6.11
C TYR A 205 20.55 1.65 -5.19
N ALA A 206 21.68 0.92 -5.15
CA ALA A 206 22.78 1.15 -4.23
C ALA A 206 22.30 1.23 -2.77
N ASN A 207 21.68 0.16 -2.30
CA ASN A 207 21.12 0.06 -0.94
C ASN A 207 22.22 0.16 0.13
N GLU A 208 23.39 -0.40 -0.18
CA GLU A 208 24.60 -0.36 0.65
C GLU A 208 25.11 1.07 0.93
N ALA A 209 24.69 2.08 0.15
CA ALA A 209 25.07 3.46 0.39
C ALA A 209 24.59 3.97 1.76
N GLU A 210 23.51 3.40 2.29
CA GLU A 210 22.98 3.73 3.61
C GLU A 210 23.92 3.26 4.74
N GLU A 211 24.69 2.18 4.53
CA GLU A 211 25.62 1.67 5.53
C GLU A 211 26.75 2.65 5.84
N ALA A 212 27.17 3.44 4.84
CA ALA A 212 28.22 4.44 4.98
C ALA A 212 27.79 5.62 5.86
N VAL A 213 26.51 6.00 5.81
CA VAL A 213 25.98 7.16 6.54
C VAL A 213 25.30 6.80 7.87
N GLN A 214 24.93 5.53 8.08
CA GLN A 214 24.11 5.11 9.23
C GLN A 214 24.72 5.45 10.60
N LEU A 215 26.06 5.47 10.72
CA LEU A 215 26.78 5.74 11.97
C LEU A 215 27.35 7.16 12.03
N MET A 216 27.04 8.02 11.05
CA MET A 216 27.51 9.40 11.06
C MET A 216 26.73 10.22 12.08
N GLN A 217 27.47 10.96 12.90
CA GLN A 217 26.93 11.86 13.92
C GLN A 217 27.51 13.25 13.70
N PHE A 218 26.64 14.25 13.85
CA PHE A 218 26.98 15.67 13.75
C PHE A 218 26.53 16.34 15.04
N ASP A 219 27.49 16.73 15.86
CA ASP A 219 27.21 17.47 17.09
C ASP A 219 27.25 18.99 16.84
N PRO A 220 26.37 19.79 17.45
CA PRO A 220 26.41 21.24 17.31
C PRO A 220 27.74 21.84 17.78
N GLY A 221 28.46 22.49 16.86
CA GLY A 221 29.79 23.07 17.12
C GLY A 221 30.96 22.15 16.75
N ASP A 222 30.67 20.93 16.27
CA ASP A 222 31.68 20.01 15.76
C ASP A 222 32.17 20.45 14.37
N GLY A 223 33.43 20.13 14.06
CA GLY A 223 34.00 20.35 12.74
C GLY A 223 34.59 21.73 12.45
N VAL A 224 34.62 22.67 13.41
CA VAL A 224 35.39 23.93 13.30
C VAL A 224 36.49 23.94 14.34
N ASN A 225 37.74 24.04 13.91
CA ASN A 225 38.88 24.11 14.80
C ASN A 225 38.81 25.39 15.66
N PRO A 226 38.73 25.31 17.01
CA PRO A 226 38.59 26.49 17.85
C PRO A 226 39.76 27.47 17.81
N ARG A 227 40.92 27.06 17.28
CA ARG A 227 42.14 27.89 17.20
C ARG A 227 42.35 28.50 15.82
N THR A 228 42.03 27.78 14.75
CA THR A 228 42.26 28.25 13.37
C THR A 228 40.98 28.74 12.68
N GLY A 229 39.80 28.35 13.17
CA GLY A 229 38.51 28.65 12.54
C GLY A 229 38.26 27.89 11.24
N GLU A 230 39.16 26.98 10.87
CA GLU A 230 39.06 26.14 9.67
C GLU A 230 38.27 24.87 9.96
N LEU A 231 37.75 24.25 8.90
CA LEU A 231 37.00 23.00 9.01
C LEU A 231 37.97 21.86 9.38
N GLU A 232 37.64 21.06 10.39
CA GLU A 232 38.45 19.88 10.74
C GLU A 232 38.42 18.86 9.58
N PRO A 233 39.55 18.19 9.26
CA PRO A 233 39.61 17.20 8.19
C PRO A 233 38.58 16.06 8.35
N GLU A 234 38.20 15.72 9.58
CA GLU A 234 37.15 14.74 9.86
C GLU A 234 35.77 15.22 9.36
N MET A 235 35.44 16.48 9.59
CA MET A 235 34.20 17.08 9.11
C MET A 235 34.19 17.18 7.59
N GLU A 236 35.32 17.54 6.97
CA GLU A 236 35.47 17.54 5.51
C GLU A 236 35.22 16.14 4.92
N LEU A 237 35.76 15.09 5.56
CA LEU A 237 35.53 13.70 5.17
C LEU A 237 34.05 13.32 5.31
N LYS A 238 33.41 13.64 6.45
CA LYS A 238 31.97 13.38 6.66
C LYS A 238 31.12 14.05 5.59
N MET A 239 31.39 15.32 5.29
CA MET A 239 30.70 16.07 4.23
C MET A 239 30.92 15.44 2.86
N THR A 240 32.15 15.03 2.53
CA THR A 240 32.46 14.35 1.27
C THR A 240 31.69 13.03 1.12
N VAL A 241 31.59 12.24 2.18
CA VAL A 241 30.80 11.00 2.15
C VAL A 241 29.31 11.30 1.98
N MET A 242 28.81 12.37 2.61
CA MET A 242 27.43 12.82 2.44
C MET A 242 27.14 13.25 0.99
N ASP A 243 28.07 13.91 0.32
CA ASP A 243 27.96 14.26 -1.10
C ASP A 243 27.91 13.01 -1.99
N VAL A 244 28.75 12.01 -1.70
CA VAL A 244 28.72 10.71 -2.39
C VAL A 244 27.36 10.04 -2.18
N TYR A 245 26.82 10.04 -0.96
CA TYR A 245 25.51 9.50 -0.65
C TYR A 245 24.38 10.24 -1.40
N ASN A 246 24.40 11.57 -1.42
CA ASN A 246 23.44 12.39 -2.17
C ASN A 246 23.49 12.14 -3.67
N SER A 247 24.69 11.88 -4.23
CA SER A 247 24.84 11.44 -5.63
C SER A 247 24.14 10.09 -5.87
N ARG A 248 24.23 9.14 -4.93
CA ARG A 248 23.49 7.86 -5.00
C ARG A 248 21.99 8.05 -4.90
N LEU A 249 21.51 8.92 -4.00
CA LEU A 249 20.09 9.26 -3.89
C LEU A 249 19.55 9.88 -5.19
N THR A 250 20.32 10.77 -5.82
CA THR A 250 19.95 11.37 -7.11
C THR A 250 19.83 10.30 -8.19
N GLN A 251 20.81 9.41 -8.31
CA GLN A 251 20.76 8.28 -9.27
C GLN A 251 19.56 7.35 -9.00
N ARG A 252 19.24 7.11 -7.72
CA ARG A 252 18.08 6.32 -7.32
C ARG A 252 16.78 6.97 -7.77
N ALA A 253 16.63 8.28 -7.56
CA ALA A 253 15.48 9.06 -7.98
C ALA A 253 15.31 9.07 -9.51
N GLU A 254 16.40 9.29 -10.26
CA GLU A 254 16.39 9.26 -11.73
C GLU A 254 15.98 7.88 -12.28
N ARG A 255 16.50 6.79 -11.70
CA ARG A 255 16.12 5.43 -12.10
C ARG A 255 14.65 5.15 -11.82
N LYS A 256 14.15 5.55 -10.65
CA LYS A 256 12.72 5.44 -10.32
C LYS A 256 11.87 6.23 -11.31
N LYS A 257 12.27 7.46 -11.63
CA LYS A 257 11.58 8.29 -12.62
C LYS A 257 11.40 7.54 -13.94
N VAL A 258 12.47 6.95 -14.48
CA VAL A 258 12.40 6.15 -15.73
C VAL A 258 11.45 4.95 -15.58
N ILE A 259 11.48 4.23 -14.45
CA ILE A 259 10.60 3.08 -14.20
C ILE A 259 9.12 3.49 -14.24
N PHE A 260 8.77 4.59 -13.57
CA PHE A 260 7.41 5.09 -13.50
C PHE A 260 6.94 5.70 -14.82
N GLU A 261 7.75 6.56 -15.41
CA GLU A 261 7.45 7.27 -16.65
C GLU A 261 7.17 6.28 -17.80
N HIS A 262 8.00 5.25 -17.93
CA HIS A 262 7.84 4.21 -18.97
C HIS A 262 6.89 3.08 -18.58
N ASN A 263 6.16 3.19 -17.46
CA ASN A 263 5.22 2.17 -16.97
C ASN A 263 5.83 0.76 -16.89
N LEU A 264 7.09 0.67 -16.48
CA LEU A 264 7.82 -0.61 -16.44
C LEU A 264 7.32 -1.55 -15.34
N LEU A 265 6.52 -1.02 -14.40
CA LEU A 265 5.85 -1.78 -13.36
C LEU A 265 4.72 -2.66 -13.88
N GLU A 266 4.20 -2.41 -15.08
CA GLU A 266 3.16 -3.22 -15.73
C GLU A 266 3.76 -4.49 -16.36
N TYR A 267 4.45 -5.31 -15.56
CA TYR A 267 5.25 -6.44 -16.03
C TYR A 267 4.47 -7.41 -16.94
N ARG A 268 3.23 -7.79 -16.56
CA ARG A 268 2.45 -8.73 -17.38
C ARG A 268 2.04 -8.15 -18.72
N LYS A 269 1.65 -6.86 -18.77
CA LYS A 269 1.29 -6.18 -20.02
C LYS A 269 2.51 -6.05 -20.92
N ASN A 270 3.64 -5.64 -20.37
CA ASN A 270 4.90 -5.49 -21.11
C ASN A 270 5.40 -6.85 -21.65
N ALA A 271 5.33 -7.91 -20.85
CA ALA A 271 5.67 -9.27 -21.29
C ALA A 271 4.72 -9.79 -22.38
N ALA A 272 3.43 -9.47 -22.31
CA ALA A 272 2.46 -9.84 -23.33
C ALA A 272 2.70 -9.11 -24.66
N LEU A 273 3.10 -7.83 -24.61
CA LEU A 273 3.51 -7.06 -25.79
C LEU A 273 4.78 -7.63 -26.42
N ASP A 274 5.80 -7.95 -25.61
CA ASP A 274 7.03 -8.57 -26.11
C ASP A 274 6.78 -9.95 -26.72
N LYS A 275 5.84 -10.73 -26.18
CA LYS A 275 5.49 -12.05 -26.74
C LYS A 275 4.80 -11.97 -28.12
N LYS A 276 4.16 -10.84 -28.46
CA LYS A 276 3.55 -10.62 -29.77
C LYS A 276 4.56 -10.24 -30.86
N ARG A 277 5.79 -9.91 -30.48
CA ARG A 277 6.84 -9.45 -31.40
C ARG A 277 7.66 -10.62 -31.92
N THR A 278 8.12 -10.51 -33.15
CA THR A 278 9.06 -11.48 -33.74
C THR A 278 10.41 -11.44 -32.99
N LYS A 279 11.26 -12.45 -33.22
CA LYS A 279 12.60 -12.48 -32.58
C LYS A 279 13.43 -11.25 -32.96
N GLU A 280 13.41 -10.88 -34.24
CA GLU A 280 14.19 -9.76 -34.77
C GLU A 280 13.70 -8.41 -34.24
N GLU A 281 12.38 -8.19 -34.20
CA GLU A 281 11.80 -6.99 -33.59
C GLU A 281 12.18 -6.87 -32.11
N ARG A 282 12.15 -7.99 -31.36
CA ARG A 282 12.60 -8.00 -29.95
C ARG A 282 14.07 -7.64 -29.83
N ASP A 283 14.94 -8.17 -30.69
CA ASP A 283 16.37 -7.89 -30.66
C ASP A 283 16.67 -6.41 -30.96
N ILE A 284 15.94 -5.79 -31.89
CA ILE A 284 16.06 -4.35 -32.19
C ILE A 284 15.62 -3.50 -31.01
N LEU A 285 14.46 -3.80 -30.41
CA LEU A 285 13.95 -3.05 -29.27
C LEU A 285 14.81 -3.25 -28.01
N ASN A 286 15.40 -4.43 -27.82
CA ASN A 286 16.36 -4.67 -26.75
C ASN A 286 17.59 -3.77 -26.88
N LYS A 287 18.07 -3.53 -28.11
CA LYS A 287 19.15 -2.56 -28.37
C LYS A 287 18.70 -1.12 -28.15
N ALA A 288 17.41 -0.82 -28.30
CA ALA A 288 16.86 0.51 -28.07
C ALA A 288 16.65 0.86 -26.58
N LYS A 289 16.54 -0.12 -25.68
CA LYS A 289 16.28 0.09 -24.23
C LYS A 289 17.15 1.16 -23.54
N PRO A 290 18.46 1.31 -23.83
CA PRO A 290 19.26 2.37 -23.21
C PRO A 290 18.74 3.79 -23.48
N PHE A 291 18.10 4.03 -24.62
CA PHE A 291 17.55 5.35 -24.99
C PHE A 291 16.34 5.74 -24.11
N ALA A 292 15.63 4.77 -23.51
CA ALA A 292 14.54 5.06 -22.57
C ALA A 292 15.00 5.86 -21.34
N ARG A 293 16.31 5.85 -21.02
CA ARG A 293 16.86 6.65 -19.91
C ARG A 293 16.98 8.14 -20.25
N MET A 294 17.02 8.48 -21.54
CA MET A 294 17.25 9.85 -22.03
C MET A 294 16.00 10.45 -22.67
N MET A 295 15.08 9.60 -23.13
CA MET A 295 13.84 10.00 -23.79
C MET A 295 12.66 9.89 -22.82
N ASN A 296 11.69 10.78 -22.98
CA ASN A 296 10.40 10.62 -22.33
C ASN A 296 9.65 9.40 -22.88
N LYS A 297 8.55 9.01 -22.22
CA LYS A 297 7.74 7.86 -22.63
C LYS A 297 7.30 7.93 -24.10
N ASP A 298 6.63 9.02 -24.48
CA ASP A 298 5.97 9.15 -25.78
C ASP A 298 6.98 9.15 -26.93
N ASP A 299 8.11 9.83 -26.77
CA ASP A 299 9.17 9.87 -27.76
C ASP A 299 9.90 8.53 -27.86
N PHE A 300 10.07 7.82 -26.74
CA PHE A 300 10.65 6.47 -26.75
C PHE A 300 9.73 5.47 -27.46
N GLU A 301 8.42 5.51 -27.21
CA GLU A 301 7.44 4.68 -27.91
C GLU A 301 7.45 4.97 -29.43
N ARG A 302 7.43 6.25 -29.82
CA ARG A 302 7.54 6.66 -31.23
C ARG A 302 8.85 6.20 -31.88
N PHE A 303 9.96 6.26 -31.14
CA PHE A 303 11.25 5.78 -31.61
C PHE A 303 11.24 4.26 -31.82
N CYS A 304 10.70 3.49 -30.88
CA CYS A 304 10.52 2.05 -31.01
C CYS A 304 9.64 1.66 -32.20
N ASP A 305 8.50 2.34 -32.38
CA ASP A 305 7.60 2.11 -33.51
C ASP A 305 8.27 2.46 -34.85
N GLY A 306 9.06 3.54 -34.88
CA GLY A 306 9.87 3.93 -36.02
C GLY A 306 10.89 2.85 -36.41
N LEU A 307 11.61 2.29 -35.43
CA LEU A 307 12.57 1.21 -35.66
C LEU A 307 11.91 -0.06 -36.20
N ILE A 308 10.76 -0.45 -35.65
CA ILE A 308 10.00 -1.62 -36.13
C ILE A 308 9.51 -1.37 -37.56
N ARG A 309 8.98 -0.18 -37.83
CA ARG A 309 8.49 0.19 -39.17
C ARG A 309 9.61 0.17 -40.19
N GLU A 310 10.79 0.69 -39.84
CA GLU A 310 11.97 0.70 -40.68
C GLU A 310 12.46 -0.72 -41.00
N HIS A 311 12.54 -1.58 -39.99
CA HIS A 311 12.86 -3.01 -40.16
C HIS A 311 11.87 -3.71 -41.10
N ASN A 312 10.57 -3.52 -40.86
CA ASN A 312 9.51 -4.12 -41.68
C ASN A 312 9.56 -3.62 -43.13
N LEU A 313 9.89 -2.34 -43.36
CA LEU A 313 10.10 -1.80 -44.70
C LEU A 313 11.33 -2.42 -45.39
N ARG A 314 12.46 -2.57 -44.68
CA ARG A 314 13.66 -3.23 -45.24
C ARG A 314 13.37 -4.67 -45.65
N GLN A 315 12.64 -5.42 -44.81
CA GLN A 315 12.22 -6.78 -45.13
C GLN A 315 11.31 -6.83 -46.36
N ALA A 316 10.28 -5.97 -46.41
CA ALA A 316 9.36 -5.90 -47.54
C ALA A 316 10.07 -5.52 -48.84
N ILE A 317 10.99 -4.55 -48.80
CA ILE A 317 11.80 -4.14 -49.97
C ILE A 317 12.66 -5.31 -50.44
N SER A 318 13.34 -6.01 -49.54
CA SER A 318 14.17 -7.17 -49.86
C SER A 318 13.35 -8.29 -50.52
N GLN A 319 12.17 -8.59 -49.97
CA GLN A 319 11.24 -9.58 -50.54
C GLN A 319 10.75 -9.18 -51.94
N LEU A 320 10.34 -7.93 -52.12
CA LEU A 320 9.90 -7.42 -53.43
C LEU A 320 11.03 -7.43 -54.47
N GLN A 321 12.27 -7.18 -54.06
CA GLN A 321 13.44 -7.30 -54.92
C GLN A 321 13.71 -8.76 -55.31
N GLU A 322 13.58 -9.71 -54.37
CA GLU A 322 13.67 -11.16 -54.66
C GLU A 322 12.61 -11.58 -55.69
N TRP A 323 11.35 -11.16 -55.50
CA TRP A 323 10.26 -11.48 -56.42
C TRP A 323 10.51 -10.95 -57.83
N ARG A 324 11.01 -9.71 -57.95
CA ARG A 324 11.40 -9.14 -59.25
C ARG A 324 12.53 -9.93 -59.91
N ASN A 325 13.53 -10.36 -59.15
CA ASN A 325 14.63 -11.19 -59.67
C ASN A 325 14.12 -12.57 -60.16
N MET A 326 13.09 -13.10 -59.51
CA MET A 326 12.38 -14.33 -59.90
C MET A 326 11.33 -14.10 -60.99
N LYS A 327 11.26 -12.89 -61.57
CA LYS A 327 10.33 -12.47 -62.64
C LYS A 327 8.85 -12.53 -62.23
N ILE A 328 8.57 -12.29 -60.96
CA ILE A 328 7.22 -12.17 -60.43
C ILE A 328 6.88 -10.68 -60.36
N GLU A 329 5.98 -10.23 -61.23
CA GLU A 329 5.64 -8.81 -61.38
C GLU A 329 4.38 -8.40 -60.60
N THR A 330 3.63 -9.36 -60.04
CA THR A 330 2.36 -9.11 -59.34
C THR A 330 2.41 -9.53 -57.88
N LEU A 331 1.76 -8.76 -57.00
CA LEU A 331 1.69 -9.07 -55.56
C LEU A 331 0.97 -10.40 -55.28
N LYS A 332 -0.12 -10.69 -56.01
CA LYS A 332 -0.81 -12.00 -55.95
C LYS A 332 0.10 -13.15 -56.39
N GLY A 333 0.95 -12.92 -57.39
CA GLY A 333 1.96 -13.90 -57.81
C GLY A 333 3.04 -14.13 -56.75
N GLY A 334 3.45 -13.09 -56.04
CA GLY A 334 4.43 -13.16 -54.96
C GLY A 334 3.92 -13.91 -53.73
N GLU A 335 2.66 -13.66 -53.34
CA GLU A 335 2.00 -14.42 -52.27
C GLU A 335 1.98 -15.92 -52.59
N LYS A 336 1.59 -16.29 -53.81
CA LYS A 336 1.61 -17.69 -54.26
C LYS A 336 3.03 -18.27 -54.26
N TYR A 337 4.03 -17.50 -54.69
CA TYR A 337 5.42 -17.93 -54.67
C TYR A 337 5.93 -18.23 -53.25
N GLU A 338 5.62 -17.38 -52.27
CA GLU A 338 6.00 -17.62 -50.87
C GLU A 338 5.25 -18.82 -50.28
N GLN A 339 3.97 -18.99 -50.59
CA GLN A 339 3.20 -20.20 -50.19
C GLN A 339 3.83 -21.47 -50.77
N ASP A 340 4.15 -21.48 -52.08
CA ASP A 340 4.78 -22.63 -52.75
C ASP A 340 6.22 -22.87 -52.25
N LYS A 341 6.95 -21.81 -51.88
CA LYS A 341 8.30 -21.87 -51.30
C LYS A 341 8.26 -22.45 -49.88
N ALA A 342 7.32 -22.01 -49.05
CA ALA A 342 7.08 -22.55 -47.72
C ALA A 342 6.64 -24.02 -47.75
N GLN A 343 5.72 -24.39 -48.64
CA GLN A 343 5.30 -25.79 -48.83
C GLN A 343 6.47 -26.68 -49.28
N ARG A 344 7.33 -26.20 -50.21
CA ARG A 344 8.54 -26.92 -50.62
C ARG A 344 9.54 -27.10 -49.48
N ALA A 345 9.68 -26.11 -48.60
CA ALA A 345 10.54 -26.20 -47.42
C ALA A 345 9.99 -27.21 -46.39
N GLN A 346 8.68 -27.24 -46.16
CA GLN A 346 8.03 -28.22 -45.29
C GLN A 346 8.13 -29.65 -45.84
N ASN A 347 7.96 -29.83 -47.16
CA ASN A 347 8.04 -31.14 -47.82
C ASN A 347 9.48 -31.70 -47.93
N LYS A 348 10.52 -30.87 -47.72
CA LYS A 348 11.93 -31.30 -47.71
C LYS A 348 12.38 -31.92 -46.39
N VAL A 349 11.56 -31.89 -45.34
CA VAL A 349 11.85 -32.60 -44.08
C VAL A 349 11.40 -34.06 -44.25
N PRO A 350 12.32 -35.05 -44.34
CA PRO A 350 11.94 -36.44 -44.55
C PRO A 350 11.42 -37.01 -43.23
N MET A 351 10.10 -37.06 -43.07
CA MET A 351 9.48 -37.88 -42.03
C MET A 351 9.53 -39.34 -42.47
N GLY A 352 10.54 -40.06 -42.01
CA GLY A 352 10.67 -41.50 -42.20
C GLY A 352 9.47 -42.24 -41.61
N SER A 353 8.92 -43.20 -42.37
CA SER A 353 7.70 -43.95 -42.05
C SER A 353 7.74 -44.72 -40.72
N LEU A 354 8.91 -44.91 -40.12
CA LEU A 354 9.10 -45.63 -38.85
C LEU A 354 9.11 -44.71 -37.60
N ASP A 355 9.29 -43.40 -37.77
CA ASP A 355 9.26 -42.43 -36.65
C ASP A 355 7.84 -41.91 -36.35
N ARG A 356 6.88 -42.15 -37.24
CA ARG A 356 5.49 -41.69 -37.10
C ARG A 356 4.77 -42.33 -35.91
N GLU A 357 5.11 -43.55 -35.53
CA GLU A 357 4.48 -44.26 -34.40
C GLU A 357 5.19 -44.02 -33.05
N ARG A 358 6.52 -43.81 -33.04
CA ARG A 358 7.26 -43.51 -31.80
C ARG A 358 7.05 -42.10 -31.27
N PHE A 359 6.78 -41.12 -32.14
CA PHE A 359 6.54 -39.73 -31.72
C PHE A 359 5.08 -39.43 -31.36
N ALA A 360 4.12 -40.27 -31.79
CA ALA A 360 2.71 -40.08 -31.47
C ALA A 360 2.39 -40.20 -29.96
N SER A 361 3.20 -40.97 -29.21
CA SER A 361 3.04 -41.19 -27.77
C SER A 361 3.87 -40.25 -26.88
N SER A 362 4.86 -39.53 -27.45
CA SER A 362 5.78 -38.65 -26.71
C SER A 362 5.55 -37.14 -26.95
N GLN A 363 4.59 -36.77 -27.82
CA GLN A 363 4.29 -35.37 -28.16
C GLN A 363 3.22 -34.69 -27.31
N ARG A 364 2.76 -35.26 -26.19
CA ARG A 364 1.87 -34.52 -25.27
C ARG A 364 2.56 -33.41 -24.47
N SER A 365 3.88 -33.23 -24.59
CA SER A 365 4.65 -32.23 -23.84
C SER A 365 5.67 -31.41 -24.64
N LYS A 366 5.72 -31.52 -25.97
CA LYS A 366 6.53 -30.59 -26.79
C LYS A 366 5.69 -29.41 -27.24
N GLN A 367 6.11 -28.22 -26.80
CA GLN A 367 5.56 -26.93 -27.21
C GLN A 367 5.40 -26.91 -28.73
N VAL A 368 4.18 -26.57 -29.17
CA VAL A 368 3.86 -26.27 -30.56
C VAL A 368 4.92 -25.30 -31.07
N PRO A 369 5.58 -25.57 -32.23
CA PRO A 369 6.50 -24.61 -32.81
C PRO A 369 5.76 -23.28 -32.92
N ILE A 370 6.32 -22.25 -32.28
CA ILE A 370 5.76 -20.91 -32.26
C ILE A 370 5.63 -20.51 -33.72
N ILE A 371 4.40 -20.49 -34.22
CA ILE A 371 4.06 -19.83 -35.48
C ILE A 371 4.53 -18.41 -35.27
N GLU A 372 5.65 -18.03 -35.91
CA GLU A 372 6.12 -16.66 -35.87
C GLU A 372 4.94 -15.80 -36.32
N THR A 373 4.51 -14.91 -35.44
CA THR A 373 3.51 -13.91 -35.76
C THR A 373 3.90 -13.28 -37.09
N PRO A 374 3.00 -13.20 -38.08
CA PRO A 374 3.35 -12.67 -39.38
C PRO A 374 3.99 -11.29 -39.18
N SER A 375 5.25 -11.17 -39.60
CA SER A 375 6.01 -9.91 -39.49
C SER A 375 5.17 -8.77 -40.07
N GLY A 376 5.28 -7.56 -39.53
CA GLY A 376 4.61 -6.38 -40.10
C GLY A 376 4.96 -6.17 -41.58
N ALA A 377 6.07 -6.74 -42.04
CA ALA A 377 6.43 -6.84 -43.46
C ALA A 377 5.37 -7.55 -44.31
N ALA A 378 4.71 -8.60 -43.81
CA ALA A 378 3.68 -9.34 -44.55
C ALA A 378 2.48 -8.46 -44.92
N ALA A 379 2.14 -7.47 -44.08
CA ALA A 379 1.10 -6.49 -44.38
C ALA A 379 1.52 -5.49 -45.48
N LEU A 380 2.82 -5.22 -45.63
CA LEU A 380 3.37 -4.31 -46.64
C LEU A 380 3.53 -4.96 -48.02
N VAL A 381 3.36 -6.28 -48.10
CA VAL A 381 3.47 -7.06 -49.33
C VAL A 381 2.14 -7.78 -49.65
N ALA A 382 1.08 -7.48 -48.88
CA ALA A 382 -0.24 -8.04 -49.09
C ALA A 382 -0.81 -7.66 -50.48
N PRO A 383 -1.61 -8.54 -51.11
CA PRO A 383 -2.19 -8.30 -52.44
C PRO A 383 -3.14 -7.11 -52.49
N GLU A 384 -3.76 -6.75 -51.37
CA GLU A 384 -4.62 -5.58 -51.19
C GLU A 384 -3.89 -4.55 -50.31
N LEU A 385 -2.98 -3.79 -50.92
CA LEU A 385 -2.36 -2.65 -50.24
C LEU A 385 -3.43 -1.57 -50.00
N PRO A 386 -3.58 -1.05 -48.76
CA PRO A 386 -4.46 0.09 -48.54
C PRO A 386 -4.02 1.26 -49.43
N LEU A 387 -4.89 1.66 -50.36
CA LEU A 387 -4.68 2.77 -51.29
C LEU A 387 -4.43 4.07 -50.52
N ARG A 388 -3.17 4.43 -50.29
CA ARG A 388 -2.78 5.81 -50.00
C ARG A 388 -1.38 6.09 -50.49
N LEU A 389 -1.28 6.46 -51.76
CA LEU A 389 -0.34 7.45 -52.31
C LEU A 389 -0.81 7.80 -53.75
N THR A 390 -2.08 8.17 -53.94
CA THR A 390 -2.44 8.95 -55.14
C THR A 390 -2.19 10.42 -54.80
N PRO A 391 -1.39 11.17 -55.58
CA PRO A 391 -1.34 12.61 -55.40
C PRO A 391 -2.76 13.14 -55.65
N ASN A 392 -3.29 13.93 -54.73
CA ASN A 392 -4.49 14.72 -55.00
C ASN A 392 -4.17 15.60 -56.21
N THR A 393 -4.75 15.24 -57.36
CA THR A 393 -4.81 16.08 -58.56
C THR A 393 -5.76 17.23 -58.35
#